data_AF-A0A6P4ZQS7-F1
#
_entry.id   AF-A0A6P4ZQS7-F1
#
_cell.length_a   1.000
_cell.length_b   1.000
_cell.length_c   1.000
_cell.angle_alpha   90.00
_cell.angle_beta   90.00
_cell.angle_gamma   90.00
#
_symmetry.space_group_name_H-M   'P 1'
#
loop_
_entity.id
_entity.type
_entity.pdbx_description
1 polymer ?
#
loop_
_entity_poly.entity_id
_entity_poly.type
_entity_poly.pdbx_seq_one_letter_code
_entity_poly.pdbx_strand_id
1 'polypeptide(L)'
;MALTSFAVAFVFLALASANDPECATSTAVNGQHGHCVTVESCPYGYYVSGKCPSYGDEVKCCYSCHYGGCQTNSSIDNGAGPWSSLGEDNYTAPYGDVRATWLSRYEHANTQFELAVSFAQLKAKGINRVYLNVWADGQIYFHSPTFESLGIRGFVRDVLGWAVEEGLKRGIEVWAWFEYGLIATWGDSPTMTFFSSTVYNMGWMKGEAKGYWWMDAGNFEVLDFVAGMMQDAFDNYPGLGGVQIDEHFGQPYQLGSDLVVTMNDAANYILERVSGKVSLAPVSPPQSSLLNYNMDWGRWAKDDIGFHEYVPKIYRDTASSFDYDLSQIIEEVGKDKLVPGIRCIGSGANTPYDVLSDMMTRCEAEGLGHSIWYSKCFTQLYPDHVHGN
;
A
#
# COMPACT_ATOMS: atom_id res chain seq x y z
N MET A 1 35.16 -47.70 -44.29
CA MET A 1 34.88 -46.42 -43.62
C MET A 1 33.62 -46.61 -42.80
N ALA A 2 33.77 -46.75 -41.48
CA ALA A 2 32.67 -46.99 -40.56
C ALA A 2 32.16 -45.64 -40.02
N LEU A 3 30.84 -45.43 -40.09
CA LEU A 3 30.13 -44.35 -39.41
C LEU A 3 29.63 -44.89 -38.07
N THR A 4 30.26 -44.48 -36.98
CA THR A 4 29.75 -44.69 -35.62
C THR A 4 29.03 -43.42 -35.17
N SER A 5 27.71 -43.50 -35.08
CA SER A 5 26.84 -42.47 -34.51
C SER A 5 27.07 -42.36 -33.00
N PHE A 6 27.49 -41.19 -32.53
CA PHE A 6 27.48 -40.86 -31.11
C PHE A 6 26.08 -40.36 -30.72
N ALA A 7 25.32 -41.18 -30.02
CA ALA A 7 24.14 -40.73 -29.29
C ALA A 7 24.60 -40.15 -27.95
N VAL A 8 24.51 -38.82 -27.80
CA VAL A 8 24.71 -38.15 -26.51
C VAL A 8 23.40 -38.27 -25.74
N ALA A 9 23.35 -39.20 -24.80
CA ALA A 9 22.26 -39.28 -23.82
C ALA A 9 22.44 -38.14 -22.81
N PHE A 10 21.64 -37.09 -22.92
CA PHE A 10 21.44 -36.14 -21.82
C PHE A 10 20.67 -36.86 -20.72
N VAL A 11 21.38 -37.32 -19.70
CA VAL A 11 20.78 -37.69 -18.43
C VAL A 11 20.33 -36.39 -17.78
N PHE A 12 19.06 -36.04 -17.94
CA PHE A 12 18.41 -35.12 -17.01
C PHE A 12 18.36 -35.82 -15.66
N LEU A 13 19.34 -35.55 -14.80
CA LEU A 13 19.17 -35.70 -13.37
C LEU A 13 18.15 -34.65 -12.96
N ALA A 14 16.88 -35.03 -13.01
CA ALA A 14 15.87 -34.38 -12.20
C ALA A 14 16.28 -34.60 -10.75
N LEU A 15 17.03 -33.65 -10.18
CA LEU A 15 17.04 -33.43 -8.75
C LEU A 15 15.64 -32.90 -8.42
N ALA A 16 14.66 -33.79 -8.38
CA ALA A 16 13.54 -33.59 -7.49
C ALA A 16 14.19 -33.54 -6.10
N SER A 17 14.33 -32.34 -5.55
CA SER A 17 14.53 -32.18 -4.10
C SER A 17 13.25 -32.75 -3.48
N ALA A 18 13.23 -34.06 -3.28
CA ALA A 18 12.15 -34.71 -2.57
C ALA A 18 12.23 -34.14 -1.15
N ASN A 19 11.40 -33.14 -0.87
CA ASN A 19 11.24 -32.60 0.47
C ASN A 19 11.07 -33.77 1.43
N ASP A 20 11.68 -33.66 2.60
CA ASP A 20 11.59 -34.70 3.62
C ASP A 20 10.11 -35.04 3.85
N PRO A 21 9.69 -36.31 3.82
CA PRO A 21 8.29 -36.69 3.98
C PRO A 21 7.66 -36.10 5.24
N GLU A 22 8.42 -35.93 6.32
CA GLU A 22 7.93 -35.34 7.57
C GLU A 22 7.54 -33.86 7.40
N CYS A 23 8.25 -33.14 6.55
CA CYS A 23 7.91 -31.77 6.20
C CYS A 23 6.82 -31.70 5.13
N ALA A 24 6.96 -32.48 4.05
CA ALA A 24 6.05 -32.45 2.90
C ALA A 24 4.62 -32.87 3.27
N THR A 25 4.47 -33.77 4.25
CA THR A 25 3.15 -34.22 4.75
C THR A 25 2.64 -33.40 5.94
N SER A 26 3.46 -32.50 6.48
CA SER A 26 3.01 -31.57 7.50
C SER A 26 2.18 -30.45 6.87
N THR A 27 1.09 -30.10 7.56
CA THR A 27 0.15 -29.08 7.10
C THR A 27 -0.05 -28.03 8.18
N ALA A 28 0.03 -26.76 7.79
CA ALA A 28 -0.38 -25.63 8.62
C ALA A 28 -1.91 -25.59 8.78
N VAL A 29 -2.42 -24.85 9.78
CA VAL A 29 -3.86 -24.66 10.01
C VAL A 29 -4.59 -24.12 8.77
N ASN A 30 -3.93 -23.32 7.93
CA ASN A 30 -4.46 -22.82 6.66
C ASN A 30 -4.38 -23.82 5.49
N GLY A 31 -3.95 -25.07 5.72
CA GLY A 31 -3.90 -26.12 4.69
C GLY A 31 -2.63 -26.13 3.84
N GLN A 32 -1.66 -25.25 4.07
CA GLN A 32 -0.42 -25.23 3.32
C GLN A 32 0.56 -26.32 3.79
N HIS A 33 1.24 -26.94 2.83
CA HIS A 33 2.27 -27.94 3.08
C HIS A 33 3.65 -27.31 3.27
N GLY A 34 4.46 -27.94 4.12
CA GLY A 34 5.82 -27.48 4.39
C GLY A 34 6.83 -27.88 3.31
N HIS A 35 7.90 -27.10 3.20
CA HIS A 35 9.06 -27.38 2.37
C HIS A 35 10.38 -27.19 3.14
N CYS A 36 11.35 -28.08 2.94
CA CYS A 36 12.64 -28.04 3.61
C CYS A 36 13.55 -26.99 2.97
N VAL A 37 13.83 -25.92 3.71
CA VAL A 37 14.74 -24.84 3.30
C VAL A 37 15.57 -24.38 4.50
N THR A 38 16.66 -23.64 4.26
CA THR A 38 17.38 -22.97 5.36
C THR A 38 16.50 -21.88 5.98
N VAL A 39 16.75 -21.55 7.25
CA VAL A 39 16.00 -20.49 7.96
C VAL A 39 16.01 -19.17 7.20
N GLU A 40 17.15 -18.78 6.63
CA GLU A 40 17.30 -17.54 5.86
C GLU A 40 16.47 -17.51 4.57
N SER A 41 16.23 -18.69 3.99
CA SER A 41 15.43 -18.84 2.76
C SER A 41 13.95 -19.08 3.04
N CYS A 42 13.53 -19.09 4.31
CA CYS A 42 12.15 -19.30 4.71
C CYS A 42 11.38 -17.97 4.69
N PRO A 43 10.38 -17.79 3.79
CA PRO A 43 9.59 -16.57 3.75
C PRO A 43 8.96 -16.28 5.11
N TYR A 44 9.13 -15.06 5.60
CA TYR A 44 8.57 -14.57 6.86
C TYR A 44 9.03 -15.32 8.14
N GLY A 45 9.99 -16.24 8.03
CA GLY A 45 10.60 -16.92 9.18
C GLY A 45 9.73 -17.99 9.87
N TYR A 46 8.69 -18.50 9.21
CA TYR A 46 7.82 -19.53 9.78
C TYR A 46 8.31 -20.95 9.49
N TYR A 47 8.98 -21.57 10.46
CA TYR A 47 9.50 -22.92 10.30
C TYR A 47 9.35 -23.78 11.55
N VAL A 48 9.41 -25.10 11.34
CA VAL A 48 9.44 -26.10 12.41
C VAL A 48 10.73 -26.90 12.31
N SER A 49 11.47 -26.97 13.42
CA SER A 49 12.67 -27.81 13.54
C SER A 49 12.32 -29.29 13.57
N GLY A 50 13.26 -30.14 13.17
CA GLY A 50 13.15 -31.59 13.30
C GLY A 50 12.25 -32.27 12.27
N LYS A 51 11.59 -31.52 11.37
CA LYS A 51 10.78 -32.08 10.27
C LYS A 51 11.52 -32.20 8.94
N CYS A 52 12.80 -31.87 8.91
CA CYS A 52 13.70 -32.07 7.77
C CYS A 52 14.94 -32.91 8.16
N PRO A 53 14.78 -34.07 8.82
CA PRO A 53 15.91 -34.84 9.34
C PRO A 53 16.91 -35.27 8.26
N SER A 54 16.50 -35.37 7.01
CA SER A 54 17.39 -35.71 5.89
C SER A 54 18.41 -34.62 5.52
N TYR A 55 18.27 -33.38 6.05
CA TYR A 55 19.00 -32.20 5.57
C TYR A 55 19.88 -31.50 6.63
N GLY A 56 20.01 -32.06 7.82
CA GLY A 56 20.79 -31.49 8.92
C GLY A 56 20.11 -30.33 9.65
N ASP A 57 20.73 -29.86 10.74
CA ASP A 57 20.07 -28.97 11.72
C ASP A 57 19.78 -27.56 11.21
N GLU A 58 20.45 -27.11 10.14
CA GLU A 58 20.30 -25.78 9.54
C GLU A 58 19.10 -25.69 8.59
N VAL A 59 18.58 -26.83 8.14
CA VAL A 59 17.41 -26.91 7.26
C VAL A 59 16.17 -27.21 8.09
N LYS A 60 15.15 -26.38 7.92
CA LYS A 60 13.90 -26.41 8.69
C LYS A 60 12.71 -26.59 7.76
N CYS A 61 11.61 -27.09 8.31
CA CYS A 61 10.39 -27.22 7.55
C CYS A 61 9.65 -25.88 7.53
N CYS A 62 9.73 -25.18 6.42
CA CYS A 62 9.19 -23.85 6.22
C CYS A 62 7.80 -23.89 5.59
N TYR A 63 6.94 -22.93 5.97
CA TYR A 63 5.60 -22.79 5.42
C TYR A 63 5.40 -21.39 4.85
N SER A 64 4.78 -21.29 3.67
CA SER A 64 4.51 -20.02 2.98
C SER A 64 3.25 -19.31 3.51
N CYS A 65 3.15 -19.16 4.83
CA CYS A 65 2.03 -18.49 5.50
C CYS A 65 2.32 -17.00 5.71
N HIS A 66 1.34 -16.15 5.45
CA HIS A 66 1.37 -14.73 5.83
C HIS A 66 0.64 -14.52 7.17
N TYR A 67 1.24 -13.74 8.08
CA TYR A 67 0.72 -13.35 9.42
C TYR A 67 -0.02 -14.44 10.23
N GLY A 68 0.73 -15.30 10.94
CA GLY A 68 0.20 -16.07 12.09
C GLY A 68 -0.73 -17.25 11.79
N GLY A 69 -1.19 -17.43 10.54
CA GLY A 69 -2.08 -18.54 10.12
C GLY A 69 -1.46 -19.95 10.14
N CYS A 70 -0.25 -20.07 10.66
CA CYS A 70 0.60 -21.25 10.55
C CYS A 70 0.67 -22.07 11.84
N GLN A 71 -0.24 -21.89 12.80
CA GLN A 71 -0.27 -22.71 14.00
C GLN A 71 -0.28 -24.19 13.60
N THR A 72 0.71 -24.96 14.04
CA THR A 72 0.68 -26.43 13.93
C THR A 72 0.57 -26.97 15.34
N ASN A 73 0.12 -28.22 15.51
CA ASN A 73 0.12 -28.89 16.82
C ASN A 73 1.54 -29.11 17.39
N SER A 74 2.59 -28.70 16.65
CA SER A 74 3.99 -28.64 17.09
C SER A 74 4.39 -27.17 17.27
N SER A 75 4.99 -26.85 18.42
CA SER A 75 5.54 -25.52 18.73
C SER A 75 6.42 -25.01 17.58
N ILE A 76 6.01 -23.91 16.96
CA ILE A 76 6.80 -23.20 15.95
C ILE A 76 7.94 -22.52 16.69
N ASP A 77 9.17 -22.76 16.24
CA ASP A 77 10.35 -22.11 16.78
C ASP A 77 10.45 -20.70 16.17
N ASN A 78 9.83 -19.71 16.82
CA ASN A 78 10.08 -18.31 16.50
C ASN A 78 11.43 -17.91 17.12
N GLY A 79 12.45 -17.67 16.30
CA GLY A 79 13.77 -17.24 16.76
C GLY A 79 13.78 -15.81 17.31
N ALA A 80 13.28 -15.61 18.52
CA ALA A 80 13.54 -14.44 19.36
C ALA A 80 14.37 -14.87 20.58
N GLY A 81 15.47 -14.15 20.86
CA GLY A 81 16.38 -14.43 21.99
C GLY A 81 15.71 -14.37 23.37
N PRO A 82 16.41 -14.77 24.45
CA PRO A 82 15.78 -15.14 25.71
C PRO A 82 15.23 -13.91 26.47
N TRP A 83 13.93 -13.96 26.73
CA TRP A 83 13.17 -13.00 27.50
C TRP A 83 13.39 -13.19 29.00
N SER A 84 14.03 -12.21 29.65
CA SER A 84 13.92 -12.00 31.09
C SER A 84 12.73 -11.08 31.38
N SER A 85 11.83 -11.56 32.23
CA SER A 85 10.59 -10.93 32.68
C SER A 85 10.74 -9.48 33.15
N LEU A 86 10.14 -8.50 32.45
CA LEU A 86 9.72 -7.20 32.99
C LEU A 86 8.60 -6.57 32.13
N GLY A 87 7.45 -6.30 32.76
CA GLY A 87 6.51 -5.23 32.36
C GLY A 87 5.37 -5.63 31.41
N GLU A 88 4.18 -5.08 31.68
CA GLU A 88 2.99 -5.17 30.81
C GLU A 88 3.32 -4.83 29.36
N ASP A 89 3.04 -5.75 28.44
CA ASP A 89 3.32 -5.59 27.01
C ASP A 89 2.50 -4.43 26.42
N ASN A 90 3.17 -3.32 26.12
CA ASN A 90 2.70 -2.31 25.17
C ASN A 90 2.60 -2.98 23.79
N TYR A 91 1.39 -3.40 23.40
CA TYR A 91 1.10 -3.76 22.02
C TYR A 91 1.35 -2.54 21.12
N THR A 92 2.49 -2.51 20.43
CA THR A 92 2.69 -1.58 19.32
C THR A 92 1.93 -2.11 18.12
N ALA A 93 0.99 -1.32 17.59
CA ALA A 93 0.26 -1.72 16.39
C ALA A 93 1.27 -1.98 15.26
N PRO A 94 0.99 -2.89 14.30
CA PRO A 94 1.91 -3.20 13.19
C PRO A 94 2.44 -1.99 12.42
N TYR A 95 1.72 -0.86 12.48
CA TYR A 95 2.07 0.40 11.83
C TYR A 95 2.46 1.51 12.82
N GLY A 96 2.69 1.20 14.10
CA GLY A 96 3.02 2.16 15.17
C GLY A 96 4.24 3.02 14.89
N ASP A 97 5.22 2.46 14.18
CA ASP A 97 6.47 3.14 13.83
C ASP A 97 6.39 3.90 12.49
N VAL A 98 5.25 3.88 11.80
CA VAL A 98 5.12 4.58 10.51
C VAL A 98 5.18 6.09 10.74
N ARG A 99 6.10 6.76 10.05
CA ARG A 99 6.28 8.21 9.98
C ARG A 99 6.25 8.58 8.51
N ALA A 100 5.04 8.82 8.01
CA ALA A 100 4.78 8.95 6.58
C ALA A 100 4.50 10.39 6.14
N THR A 101 4.62 10.62 4.84
CA THR A 101 4.08 11.83 4.18
C THR A 101 3.64 11.51 2.76
N TRP A 102 2.71 12.31 2.23
CA TRP A 102 2.41 12.30 0.80
C TRP A 102 3.40 13.17 0.04
N LEU A 103 3.76 12.77 -1.18
CA LEU A 103 4.50 13.59 -2.14
C LEU A 103 3.60 13.81 -3.35
N SER A 104 3.15 15.04 -3.55
CA SER A 104 2.18 15.38 -4.60
C SER A 104 2.83 15.49 -5.97
N ARG A 105 2.05 15.26 -7.04
CA ARG A 105 2.50 15.46 -8.42
C ARG A 105 3.07 16.85 -8.69
N TYR A 106 2.58 17.87 -7.98
CA TYR A 106 3.06 19.25 -8.11
C TYR A 106 4.48 19.48 -7.56
N GLU A 107 5.04 18.48 -6.88
CA GLU A 107 6.38 18.48 -6.29
C GLU A 107 7.29 17.43 -6.90
N HIS A 108 6.85 16.76 -7.97
CA HIS A 108 7.69 15.78 -8.64
C HIS A 108 9.01 16.42 -9.06
N ALA A 109 10.09 15.80 -8.59
CA ALA A 109 11.43 16.12 -9.02
C ALA A 109 11.54 16.03 -10.55
N ASN A 110 12.31 16.93 -11.15
CA ASN A 110 12.58 16.88 -12.59
C ASN A 110 13.71 15.93 -12.94
N THR A 111 14.55 15.59 -11.96
CA THR A 111 15.69 14.71 -12.12
C THR A 111 15.82 13.77 -10.93
N GLN A 112 16.51 12.64 -11.12
CA GLN A 112 16.85 11.73 -10.03
C GLN A 112 17.67 12.42 -8.92
N PHE A 113 18.53 13.38 -9.27
CA PHE A 113 19.30 14.14 -8.29
C PHE A 113 18.41 15.01 -7.39
N GLU A 114 17.45 15.73 -7.98
CA GLU A 114 16.47 16.51 -7.20
C GLU A 114 15.68 15.61 -6.25
N LEU A 115 15.26 14.42 -6.70
CA LEU A 115 14.55 13.47 -5.86
C LEU A 115 15.42 12.93 -4.71
N ALA A 116 16.69 12.62 -4.99
CA ALA A 116 17.66 12.18 -4.00
C ALA A 116 17.88 13.22 -2.89
N VAL A 117 17.86 14.51 -3.24
CA VAL A 117 17.91 15.62 -2.28
C VAL A 117 16.64 15.66 -1.43
N SER A 118 15.46 15.59 -2.04
CA SER A 118 14.18 15.55 -1.30
C SER A 118 14.11 14.37 -0.34
N PHE A 119 14.49 13.17 -0.77
CA PHE A 119 14.51 11.97 0.08
C PHE A 119 15.54 12.06 1.21
N ALA A 120 16.70 12.69 0.99
CA ALA A 120 17.66 12.95 2.05
C ALA A 120 17.09 13.92 3.10
N GLN A 121 16.40 14.97 2.67
CA GLN A 121 15.70 15.90 3.57
C GLN A 121 14.62 15.17 4.38
N LEU A 122 13.76 14.39 3.73
CA LEU A 122 12.72 13.62 4.40
C LEU A 122 13.30 12.64 5.42
N LYS A 123 14.38 11.92 5.07
CA LYS A 123 15.06 11.02 6.02
C LYS A 123 15.60 11.76 7.23
N ALA A 124 16.23 12.92 7.02
CA ALA A 124 16.72 13.78 8.10
C ALA A 124 15.60 14.31 9.02
N LYS A 125 14.34 14.23 8.57
CA LYS A 125 13.14 14.60 9.31
C LYS A 125 12.47 13.41 9.99
N GLY A 126 13.07 12.22 9.98
CA GLY A 126 12.51 11.03 10.58
C GLY A 126 11.46 10.31 9.72
N ILE A 127 11.20 10.79 8.50
CA ILE A 127 10.27 10.14 7.59
C ILE A 127 10.84 8.79 7.15
N ASN A 128 10.03 7.75 7.30
CA ASN A 128 10.36 6.38 6.90
C ASN A 128 9.38 5.82 5.85
N ARG A 129 8.35 6.58 5.46
CA ARG A 129 7.45 6.20 4.36
C ARG A 129 7.01 7.40 3.52
N VAL A 130 6.87 7.20 2.22
CA VAL A 130 6.34 8.19 1.26
C VAL A 130 5.24 7.57 0.41
N TYR A 131 4.06 8.20 0.41
CA TYR A 131 3.00 7.95 -0.56
C TYR A 131 3.19 8.89 -1.75
N LEU A 132 3.82 8.40 -2.82
CA LEU A 132 4.20 9.18 -3.99
C LEU A 132 3.06 9.16 -5.01
N ASN A 133 2.54 10.31 -5.40
CA ASN A 133 1.57 10.38 -6.48
C ASN A 133 2.15 9.80 -7.78
N VAL A 134 1.51 8.80 -8.38
CA VAL A 134 1.98 8.20 -9.64
C VAL A 134 0.99 8.32 -10.77
N TRP A 135 -0.26 8.69 -10.46
CA TRP A 135 -1.33 8.80 -11.44
C TRP A 135 -2.34 9.88 -11.08
N ALA A 136 -2.50 10.84 -11.99
CA ALA A 136 -3.49 11.90 -11.91
C ALA A 136 -3.72 12.54 -13.28
N ASP A 137 -4.96 12.92 -13.59
CA ASP A 137 -5.34 13.75 -14.74
C ASP A 137 -4.84 13.20 -16.09
N GLY A 138 -4.89 11.88 -16.26
CA GLY A 138 -4.43 11.20 -17.47
C GLY A 138 -2.92 11.18 -17.67
N GLN A 139 -2.15 11.48 -16.63
CA GLN A 139 -0.69 11.40 -16.61
C GLN A 139 -0.22 10.33 -15.64
N ILE A 140 0.83 9.60 -16.02
CA ILE A 140 1.50 8.62 -15.17
C ILE A 140 2.99 8.96 -15.01
N TYR A 141 3.51 8.65 -13.83
CA TYR A 141 4.91 8.89 -13.43
C TYR A 141 5.70 7.60 -13.17
N PHE A 142 5.29 6.53 -13.85
CA PHE A 142 5.85 5.19 -13.81
C PHE A 142 5.52 4.46 -15.11
N HIS A 143 6.21 3.36 -15.40
CA HIS A 143 5.95 2.50 -16.55
C HIS A 143 4.75 1.59 -16.28
N SER A 144 3.72 1.68 -17.12
CA SER A 144 2.50 0.87 -17.03
C SER A 144 2.06 0.40 -18.42
N PRO A 145 2.32 -0.89 -18.78
CA PRO A 145 1.74 -1.52 -19.95
C PRO A 145 0.21 -1.41 -20.01
N THR A 146 -0.47 -1.46 -18.86
CA THR A 146 -1.94 -1.29 -18.77
C THR A 146 -2.36 0.09 -19.26
N PHE A 147 -1.71 1.16 -18.80
CA PHE A 147 -1.99 2.51 -19.30
C PHE A 147 -1.63 2.66 -20.79
N GLU A 148 -0.46 2.16 -21.19
CA GLU A 148 0.02 2.23 -22.57
C GLU A 148 -0.88 1.47 -23.56
N SER A 149 -1.61 0.45 -23.09
CA SER A 149 -2.57 -0.32 -23.89
C SER A 149 -3.71 0.53 -24.46
N LEU A 150 -4.02 1.69 -23.84
CA LEU A 150 -4.97 2.66 -24.36
C LEU A 150 -4.47 3.39 -25.62
N GLY A 151 -3.21 3.20 -26.01
CA GLY A 151 -2.59 3.89 -27.14
C GLY A 151 -2.28 5.37 -26.85
N ILE A 152 -2.24 5.75 -25.57
CA ILE A 152 -2.07 7.14 -25.12
C ILE A 152 -0.64 7.35 -24.65
N ARG A 153 -0.04 8.47 -25.07
CA ARG A 153 1.25 8.94 -24.52
C ARG A 153 1.00 9.75 -23.24
N GLY A 154 0.71 9.06 -22.13
CA GLY A 154 0.50 9.68 -20.81
C GLY A 154 1.71 9.57 -19.88
N PHE A 155 2.73 8.81 -20.25
CA PHE A 155 3.97 8.69 -19.49
C PHE A 155 4.77 10.01 -19.52
N VAL A 156 4.93 10.63 -18.35
CA VAL A 156 5.63 11.91 -18.21
C VAL A 156 7.12 11.69 -17.94
N ARG A 157 7.45 10.81 -16.98
CA ARG A 157 8.80 10.36 -16.58
C ARG A 157 8.72 9.32 -15.47
N ASP A 158 9.80 8.58 -15.23
CA ASP A 158 9.85 7.52 -14.21
C ASP A 158 10.21 8.04 -12.81
N VAL A 159 9.32 8.82 -12.19
CA VAL A 159 9.53 9.34 -10.82
C VAL A 159 9.46 8.19 -9.81
N LEU A 160 8.59 7.20 -10.04
CA LEU A 160 8.46 6.05 -9.15
C LEU A 160 9.77 5.24 -9.07
N GLY A 161 10.43 4.99 -10.21
CA GLY A 161 11.70 4.27 -10.24
C GLY A 161 12.79 4.97 -9.43
N TRP A 162 12.93 6.28 -9.62
CA TRP A 162 13.85 7.09 -8.82
C TRP A 162 13.51 7.05 -7.33
N ALA A 163 12.22 7.10 -6.98
CA ALA A 163 11.78 7.11 -5.59
C ALA A 163 12.07 5.79 -4.88
N VAL A 164 11.75 4.67 -5.53
CA VAL A 164 12.05 3.32 -4.99
C VAL A 164 13.55 3.16 -4.79
N GLU A 165 14.37 3.55 -5.77
CA GLU A 165 15.84 3.49 -5.64
C GLU A 165 16.36 4.33 -4.47
N GLU A 166 15.93 5.59 -4.36
CA GLU A 166 16.37 6.48 -3.28
C GLU A 166 15.82 6.08 -1.90
N GLY A 167 14.63 5.49 -1.88
CA GLY A 167 13.98 4.93 -0.70
C GLY A 167 14.75 3.75 -0.12
N LEU A 168 15.10 2.77 -0.97
CA LEU A 168 15.93 1.62 -0.58
C LEU A 168 17.28 2.05 0.01
N LYS A 169 17.93 3.06 -0.58
CA LYS A 169 19.21 3.60 -0.07
C LYS A 169 19.10 4.21 1.33
N ARG A 170 17.92 4.69 1.74
CA ARG A 170 17.72 5.48 2.97
C ARG A 170 16.82 4.81 4.01
N GLY A 171 16.29 3.62 3.70
CA GLY A 171 15.24 3.01 4.51
C GLY A 171 14.01 3.91 4.60
N ILE A 172 13.56 4.40 3.45
CA ILE A 172 12.23 5.01 3.28
C ILE A 172 11.43 4.07 2.38
N GLU A 173 10.33 3.56 2.91
CA GLU A 173 9.38 2.75 2.15
C GLU A 173 8.58 3.63 1.19
N VAL A 174 8.54 3.28 -0.09
CA VAL A 174 7.79 4.04 -1.10
C VAL A 174 6.52 3.30 -1.47
N TRP A 175 5.42 4.03 -1.49
CA TRP A 175 4.10 3.54 -1.88
C TRP A 175 3.59 4.36 -3.06
N ALA A 176 3.17 3.68 -4.13
CA ALA A 176 2.65 4.34 -5.33
C ALA A 176 1.18 4.77 -5.11
N TRP A 177 0.92 6.06 -5.06
CA TRP A 177 -0.38 6.66 -4.80
C TRP A 177 -1.12 7.03 -6.10
N PHE A 178 -2.23 6.36 -6.32
CA PHE A 178 -3.14 6.50 -7.45
C PHE A 178 -4.21 7.56 -7.12
N GLU A 179 -3.78 8.83 -7.01
CA GLU A 179 -4.61 9.96 -6.54
C GLU A 179 -5.93 10.08 -7.29
N TYR A 180 -5.95 9.90 -8.62
CA TYR A 180 -7.21 10.09 -9.34
C TYR A 180 -8.18 8.91 -9.17
N GLY A 181 -7.75 7.71 -8.78
CA GLY A 181 -8.64 6.58 -8.49
C GLY A 181 -9.62 6.22 -9.62
N LEU A 182 -10.83 6.78 -9.63
CA LEU A 182 -11.82 6.65 -10.68
C LEU A 182 -12.11 7.97 -11.41
N ILE A 183 -11.44 9.07 -11.09
CA ILE A 183 -11.52 10.33 -11.82
C ILE A 183 -10.80 10.19 -13.16
N ALA A 184 -11.51 10.55 -14.23
CA ALA A 184 -10.96 10.65 -15.58
C ALA A 184 -10.32 12.02 -15.86
N THR A 185 -10.98 13.10 -15.43
CA THR A 185 -10.51 14.49 -15.60
C THR A 185 -11.26 15.43 -14.65
N TRP A 186 -10.65 16.58 -14.36
CA TRP A 186 -11.33 17.74 -13.79
C TRP A 186 -11.85 18.69 -14.88
N GLY A 187 -12.95 19.41 -14.62
CA GLY A 187 -13.46 20.49 -15.47
C GLY A 187 -14.86 20.25 -16.05
N ASP A 188 -15.28 21.15 -16.96
CA ASP A 188 -16.66 21.23 -17.44
C ASP A 188 -17.04 20.19 -18.52
N SER A 189 -16.11 19.32 -18.93
CA SER A 189 -16.31 18.36 -20.03
C SER A 189 -15.65 17.00 -19.76
N PRO A 190 -16.24 15.88 -20.21
CA PRO A 190 -15.63 14.56 -20.07
C PRO A 190 -14.46 14.32 -21.02
N THR A 191 -14.18 15.23 -21.95
CA THR A 191 -13.18 15.05 -23.03
C THR A 191 -12.13 16.16 -23.00
N MET A 192 -11.59 16.46 -21.82
CA MET A 192 -10.62 17.56 -21.60
C MET A 192 -9.18 17.15 -21.92
N THR A 193 -8.86 15.88 -21.77
CA THR A 193 -7.52 15.30 -21.95
C THR A 193 -7.58 14.15 -22.95
N PHE A 194 -6.44 13.72 -23.50
CA PHE A 194 -6.40 12.52 -24.35
C PHE A 194 -6.91 11.28 -23.61
N PHE A 195 -6.57 11.14 -22.32
CA PHE A 195 -7.06 10.08 -21.46
C PHE A 195 -8.58 10.12 -21.29
N SER A 196 -9.12 11.23 -20.80
CA SER A 196 -10.56 11.36 -20.57
C SER A 196 -11.39 11.21 -21.85
N SER A 197 -10.88 11.73 -22.98
CA SER A 197 -11.51 11.52 -24.29
C SER A 197 -11.52 10.05 -24.71
N THR A 198 -10.45 9.32 -24.43
CA THR A 198 -10.34 7.89 -24.78
C THR A 198 -11.31 7.07 -23.95
N VAL A 199 -11.29 7.21 -22.62
CA VAL A 199 -12.18 6.43 -21.74
C VAL A 199 -13.65 6.83 -21.91
N TYR A 200 -13.95 8.10 -22.24
CA TYR A 200 -15.29 8.51 -22.66
C TYR A 200 -15.77 7.76 -23.91
N ASN A 201 -14.93 7.67 -24.95
CA ASN A 201 -15.26 6.95 -26.18
C ASN A 201 -15.38 5.43 -25.99
N MET A 202 -14.74 4.87 -24.97
CA MET A 202 -14.89 3.47 -24.57
C MET A 202 -16.17 3.22 -23.76
N GLY A 203 -16.95 4.26 -23.44
CA GLY A 203 -18.16 4.13 -22.62
C GLY A 203 -17.88 3.89 -21.14
N TRP A 204 -16.68 4.25 -20.66
CA TRP A 204 -16.26 4.01 -19.28
C TRP A 204 -16.74 5.08 -18.29
N MET A 205 -17.38 6.16 -18.76
CA MET A 205 -17.75 7.29 -17.91
C MET A 205 -19.08 7.08 -17.18
N LYS A 206 -19.07 7.33 -15.87
CA LYS A 206 -20.26 7.37 -15.03
C LYS A 206 -21.00 8.70 -15.11
N GLY A 207 -20.25 9.81 -15.05
CA GLY A 207 -20.82 11.15 -15.04
C GLY A 207 -19.96 12.18 -14.31
N GLU A 208 -20.48 13.41 -14.24
CA GLU A 208 -19.85 14.52 -13.53
C GLU A 208 -20.38 14.60 -12.10
N ALA A 209 -19.47 14.81 -11.15
CA ALA A 209 -19.80 15.21 -9.80
C ALA A 209 -18.62 15.94 -9.14
N LYS A 210 -18.93 17.01 -8.39
CA LYS A 210 -17.97 17.81 -7.62
C LYS A 210 -16.87 18.46 -8.49
N GLY A 211 -17.17 18.76 -9.76
CA GLY A 211 -16.23 19.35 -10.72
C GLY A 211 -15.33 18.32 -11.42
N TYR A 212 -15.58 17.03 -11.22
CA TYR A 212 -14.79 15.93 -11.79
C TYR A 212 -15.68 15.01 -12.60
N TRP A 213 -15.10 14.43 -13.65
CA TRP A 213 -15.71 13.36 -14.43
C TRP A 213 -15.18 12.02 -13.97
N TRP A 214 -16.09 11.12 -13.59
CA TRP A 214 -15.78 9.84 -12.96
C TRP A 214 -16.00 8.69 -13.95
N MET A 215 -15.08 7.74 -13.95
CA MET A 215 -15.22 6.42 -14.57
C MET A 215 -16.16 5.54 -13.72
N ASP A 216 -16.81 4.58 -14.36
CA ASP A 216 -17.84 3.75 -13.75
C ASP A 216 -17.24 2.59 -12.94
N ALA A 217 -17.38 2.65 -11.61
CA ALA A 217 -17.02 1.57 -10.69
C ALA A 217 -17.80 0.27 -10.96
N GLY A 218 -18.96 0.35 -11.63
CA GLY A 218 -19.73 -0.82 -12.06
C GLY A 218 -19.25 -1.46 -13.36
N ASN A 219 -18.25 -0.88 -14.01
CA ASN A 219 -17.68 -1.40 -15.25
C ASN A 219 -16.39 -2.18 -14.97
N PHE A 220 -16.39 -3.49 -15.22
CA PHE A 220 -15.21 -4.34 -14.98
C PHE A 220 -13.99 -3.96 -15.83
N GLU A 221 -14.17 -3.38 -17.03
CA GLU A 221 -13.02 -2.90 -17.82
C GLU A 221 -12.31 -1.72 -17.14
N VAL A 222 -13.08 -0.86 -16.45
CA VAL A 222 -12.52 0.24 -15.64
C VAL A 222 -11.76 -0.31 -14.44
N LEU A 223 -12.32 -1.30 -13.75
CA LEU A 223 -11.68 -1.91 -12.59
C LEU A 223 -10.44 -2.71 -12.97
N ASP A 224 -10.48 -3.44 -14.10
CA ASP A 224 -9.31 -4.13 -14.65
C ASP A 224 -8.21 -3.12 -15.05
N PHE A 225 -8.58 -1.97 -15.59
CA PHE A 225 -7.63 -0.90 -15.89
C PHE A 225 -6.94 -0.35 -14.64
N VAL A 226 -7.70 -0.01 -13.59
CA VAL A 226 -7.12 0.52 -12.34
C VAL A 226 -6.28 -0.53 -11.63
N ALA A 227 -6.80 -1.76 -11.46
CA ALA A 227 -6.06 -2.86 -10.85
C ALA A 227 -4.81 -3.24 -11.65
N GLY A 228 -4.90 -3.23 -12.99
CA GLY A 228 -3.78 -3.52 -13.88
C GLY A 228 -2.66 -2.48 -13.74
N MET A 229 -2.98 -1.19 -13.66
CA MET A 229 -1.97 -0.16 -13.37
C MET A 229 -1.32 -0.34 -11.99
N MET A 230 -2.10 -0.73 -10.97
CA MET A 230 -1.57 -1.04 -9.64
C MET A 230 -0.64 -2.26 -9.66
N GLN A 231 -1.00 -3.31 -10.42
CA GLN A 231 -0.18 -4.50 -10.59
C GLN A 231 1.10 -4.20 -11.39
N ASP A 232 1.02 -3.38 -12.45
CA ASP A 232 2.20 -2.93 -13.21
C ASP A 232 3.23 -2.23 -12.31
N ALA A 233 2.77 -1.46 -11.30
CA ALA A 233 3.65 -0.82 -10.34
C ALA A 233 4.41 -1.85 -9.47
N PHE A 234 3.81 -2.98 -9.10
CA PHE A 234 4.52 -4.05 -8.41
C PHE A 234 5.48 -4.80 -9.34
N ASP A 235 5.03 -5.12 -10.55
CA ASP A 235 5.81 -5.93 -11.50
C ASP A 235 7.06 -5.20 -11.97
N ASN A 236 6.98 -3.88 -12.17
CA ASN A 236 8.07 -3.09 -12.73
C ASN A 236 9.02 -2.50 -11.68
N TYR A 237 8.64 -2.47 -10.40
CA TYR A 237 9.40 -1.78 -9.35
C TYR A 237 9.69 -2.66 -8.12
N PRO A 238 10.68 -3.57 -8.21
CA PRO A 238 11.14 -4.33 -7.05
C PRO A 238 11.56 -3.42 -5.89
N GLY A 239 11.03 -3.70 -4.69
CA GLY A 239 11.28 -2.88 -3.50
C GLY A 239 10.22 -1.81 -3.24
N LEU A 240 9.19 -1.70 -4.09
CA LEU A 240 7.98 -0.94 -3.78
C LEU A 240 7.30 -1.53 -2.52
N GLY A 241 6.99 -0.68 -1.56
CA GLY A 241 6.34 -1.09 -0.30
C GLY A 241 4.86 -1.41 -0.47
N GLY A 242 4.18 -0.70 -1.36
CA GLY A 242 2.77 -0.93 -1.65
C GLY A 242 2.20 0.07 -2.66
N VAL A 243 0.89 -0.01 -2.86
CA VAL A 243 0.11 0.96 -3.64
C VAL A 243 -0.96 1.57 -2.76
N GLN A 244 -1.35 2.81 -3.02
CA GLN A 244 -2.41 3.49 -2.28
C GLN A 244 -3.45 4.06 -3.23
N ILE A 245 -4.72 3.85 -2.90
CA ILE A 245 -5.86 4.60 -3.44
C ILE A 245 -6.41 5.52 -2.36
N ASP A 246 -7.04 6.64 -2.74
CA ASP A 246 -7.68 7.56 -1.79
C ASP A 246 -9.19 7.70 -2.05
N GLU A 247 -9.84 8.72 -1.51
CA GLU A 247 -11.28 8.95 -1.70
C GLU A 247 -11.71 9.08 -3.16
N HIS A 248 -10.80 9.36 -4.08
CA HIS A 248 -11.14 9.40 -5.51
C HIS A 248 -11.29 8.01 -6.13
N PHE A 249 -10.99 6.93 -5.40
CA PHE A 249 -11.50 5.60 -5.77
C PHE A 249 -13.01 5.48 -5.57
N GLY A 250 -13.60 6.28 -4.67
CA GLY A 250 -15.04 6.30 -4.44
C GLY A 250 -15.85 6.87 -5.61
N GLN A 251 -17.18 6.79 -5.52
CA GLN A 251 -18.06 7.50 -6.44
C GLN A 251 -18.98 8.46 -5.66
N PRO A 252 -18.97 9.76 -5.96
CA PRO A 252 -19.85 10.71 -5.28
C PRO A 252 -21.32 10.33 -5.34
N TYR A 253 -22.07 10.60 -4.26
CA TYR A 253 -23.50 10.27 -4.16
C TYR A 253 -24.35 10.89 -5.29
N GLN A 254 -23.89 12.00 -5.87
CA GLN A 254 -24.56 12.64 -7.01
C GLN A 254 -24.64 11.74 -8.26
N LEU A 255 -23.80 10.70 -8.34
CA LEU A 255 -23.75 9.77 -9.48
C LEU A 255 -24.77 8.61 -9.37
N GLY A 256 -25.43 8.44 -8.23
CA GLY A 256 -26.46 7.40 -8.05
C GLY A 256 -26.66 6.95 -6.60
N SER A 257 -27.84 6.37 -6.32
CA SER A 257 -28.24 5.92 -4.98
C SER A 257 -27.75 4.52 -4.61
N ASP A 258 -27.48 3.66 -5.61
CA ASP A 258 -27.17 2.24 -5.38
C ASP A 258 -25.66 1.97 -5.36
N LEU A 259 -24.87 3.05 -5.30
CA LEU A 259 -23.42 3.01 -5.47
C LEU A 259 -22.66 2.41 -4.28
N VAL A 260 -23.27 2.29 -3.11
CA VAL A 260 -22.64 1.64 -1.95
C VAL A 260 -22.33 0.17 -2.26
N VAL A 261 -23.26 -0.54 -2.89
CA VAL A 261 -23.03 -1.95 -3.30
C VAL A 261 -21.96 -1.99 -4.40
N THR A 262 -22.06 -1.11 -5.39
CA THR A 262 -21.06 -1.00 -6.46
C THR A 262 -19.66 -0.76 -5.91
N MET A 263 -19.49 0.13 -4.92
CA MET A 263 -18.19 0.40 -4.33
C MET A 263 -17.66 -0.77 -3.50
N ASN A 264 -18.53 -1.51 -2.81
CA ASN A 264 -18.13 -2.74 -2.11
C ASN A 264 -17.61 -3.79 -3.11
N ASP A 265 -18.32 -3.99 -4.22
CA ASP A 265 -17.93 -4.94 -5.25
C ASP A 265 -16.61 -4.50 -5.93
N ALA A 266 -16.47 -3.21 -6.23
CA ALA A 266 -15.26 -2.64 -6.81
C ALA A 266 -14.03 -2.81 -5.90
N ALA A 267 -14.16 -2.56 -4.60
CA ALA A 267 -13.07 -2.72 -3.64
C ALA A 267 -12.58 -4.18 -3.60
N ASN A 268 -13.50 -5.15 -3.44
CA ASN A 268 -13.15 -6.58 -3.47
C ASN A 268 -12.51 -6.97 -4.81
N TYR A 269 -13.08 -6.51 -5.92
CA TYR A 269 -12.60 -6.84 -7.26
C TYR A 269 -11.15 -6.44 -7.50
N ILE A 270 -10.74 -5.23 -7.06
CA ILE A 270 -9.36 -4.76 -7.17
C ILE A 270 -8.44 -5.52 -6.21
N LEU A 271 -8.87 -5.74 -4.96
CA LEU A 271 -8.08 -6.47 -3.96
C LEU A 271 -7.78 -7.92 -4.39
N GLU A 272 -8.69 -8.56 -5.12
CA GLU A 272 -8.48 -9.90 -5.69
C GLU A 272 -7.45 -9.93 -6.85
N ARG A 273 -7.19 -8.79 -7.49
CA ARG A 273 -6.35 -8.69 -8.70
C ARG A 273 -4.97 -8.10 -8.46
N VAL A 274 -4.81 -7.36 -7.37
CA VAL A 274 -3.53 -6.77 -6.99
C VAL A 274 -2.84 -7.70 -6.00
N SER A 275 -1.73 -8.29 -6.41
CA SER A 275 -1.00 -9.28 -5.60
C SER A 275 -0.23 -8.67 -4.41
N GLY A 276 0.02 -7.37 -4.42
CA GLY A 276 0.78 -6.65 -3.40
C GLY A 276 -0.09 -5.93 -2.37
N LYS A 277 0.57 -5.16 -1.49
CA LYS A 277 -0.10 -4.43 -0.39
C LYS A 277 -0.87 -3.22 -0.94
N VAL A 278 -2.17 -3.17 -0.63
CA VAL A 278 -3.04 -2.04 -1.00
C VAL A 278 -3.42 -1.24 0.23
N SER A 279 -3.16 0.06 0.21
CA SER A 279 -3.54 1.05 1.24
C SER A 279 -4.74 1.85 0.75
N LEU A 280 -5.64 2.21 1.66
CA LEU A 280 -6.74 3.15 1.39
C LEU A 280 -6.54 4.40 2.23
N ALA A 281 -6.56 5.58 1.61
CA ALA A 281 -6.54 6.88 2.29
C ALA A 281 -7.93 7.56 2.20
N PRO A 282 -8.92 7.18 3.05
CA PRO A 282 -10.29 7.62 2.88
C PRO A 282 -10.58 8.97 3.56
N VAL A 283 -11.70 9.58 3.17
CA VAL A 283 -12.31 10.70 3.91
C VAL A 283 -12.73 10.25 5.31
N SER A 284 -12.54 11.13 6.29
CA SER A 284 -12.84 10.89 7.70
C SER A 284 -13.86 11.86 8.28
N PRO A 285 -14.72 11.42 9.23
CA PRO A 285 -14.89 10.03 9.72
C PRO A 285 -15.53 9.07 8.68
N PRO A 286 -15.60 7.75 8.93
CA PRO A 286 -16.21 6.76 8.02
C PRO A 286 -17.55 7.16 7.43
N GLN A 287 -18.46 7.66 8.27
CA GLN A 287 -19.78 8.13 7.83
C GLN A 287 -19.70 9.24 6.76
N SER A 288 -18.72 10.14 6.85
CA SER A 288 -18.51 11.18 5.84
C SER A 288 -18.09 10.59 4.51
N SER A 289 -17.27 9.55 4.50
CA SER A 289 -16.88 8.84 3.27
C SER A 289 -18.07 8.15 2.63
N LEU A 290 -18.89 7.46 3.44
CA LEU A 290 -20.11 6.80 2.98
C LEU A 290 -21.07 7.80 2.32
N LEU A 291 -21.37 8.92 3.00
CA LEU A 291 -22.34 9.91 2.51
C LEU A 291 -21.84 10.70 1.29
N ASN A 292 -20.53 10.87 1.14
CA ASN A 292 -19.96 11.74 0.10
C ASN A 292 -19.41 10.99 -1.10
N TYR A 293 -19.06 9.72 -0.95
CA TYR A 293 -18.34 8.91 -1.94
C TYR A 293 -18.83 7.46 -2.01
N ASN A 294 -19.92 7.11 -1.32
CA ASN A 294 -20.48 5.76 -1.27
C ASN A 294 -19.48 4.68 -0.80
N MET A 295 -18.40 5.08 -0.12
CA MET A 295 -17.39 4.15 0.40
C MET A 295 -17.64 3.88 1.88
N ASP A 296 -18.05 2.66 2.21
CA ASP A 296 -18.22 2.19 3.59
C ASP A 296 -16.90 1.59 4.12
N TRP A 297 -15.84 2.40 4.14
CA TRP A 297 -14.52 1.90 4.54
C TRP A 297 -14.46 1.50 6.03
N GLY A 298 -15.35 2.06 6.87
CA GLY A 298 -15.49 1.63 8.26
C GLY A 298 -15.91 0.17 8.35
N ARG A 299 -16.89 -0.24 7.53
CA ARG A 299 -17.24 -1.65 7.38
C ARG A 299 -16.12 -2.47 6.74
N TRP A 300 -15.48 -1.98 5.68
CA TRP A 300 -14.36 -2.69 5.03
C TRP A 300 -13.22 -3.00 5.99
N ALA A 301 -12.92 -2.08 6.91
CA ALA A 301 -11.92 -2.27 7.96
C ALA A 301 -12.35 -3.32 8.99
N LYS A 302 -13.59 -3.26 9.48
CA LYS A 302 -14.14 -4.25 10.43
C LYS A 302 -14.24 -5.65 9.86
N ASP A 303 -14.65 -5.75 8.59
CA ASP A 303 -14.83 -7.02 7.88
C ASP A 303 -13.49 -7.56 7.33
N ASP A 304 -12.40 -6.80 7.48
CA ASP A 304 -11.05 -7.08 6.98
C ASP A 304 -11.00 -7.59 5.52
N ILE A 305 -11.57 -6.82 4.60
CA ILE A 305 -11.71 -7.25 3.19
C ILE A 305 -10.39 -7.36 2.40
N GLY A 306 -9.25 -7.06 3.02
CA GLY A 306 -7.92 -7.27 2.41
C GLY A 306 -7.07 -6.01 2.23
N PHE A 307 -7.57 -4.81 2.55
CA PHE A 307 -6.69 -3.63 2.64
C PHE A 307 -5.60 -3.87 3.68
N HIS A 308 -4.36 -3.53 3.32
CA HIS A 308 -3.19 -3.67 4.18
C HIS A 308 -3.25 -2.65 5.31
N GLU A 309 -3.61 -1.41 4.99
CA GLU A 309 -3.73 -0.32 5.94
C GLU A 309 -4.79 0.70 5.50
N TYR A 310 -5.25 1.47 6.47
CA TYR A 310 -6.14 2.60 6.30
C TYR A 310 -5.44 3.87 6.80
N VAL A 311 -5.39 4.89 5.94
CA VAL A 311 -4.73 6.19 6.19
C VAL A 311 -5.79 7.30 6.22
N PRO A 312 -6.72 7.29 7.20
CA PRO A 312 -7.84 8.22 7.24
C PRO A 312 -7.38 9.68 7.27
N LYS A 313 -7.91 10.51 6.36
CA LYS A 313 -7.59 11.94 6.26
C LYS A 313 -8.30 12.73 7.38
N ILE A 314 -7.78 12.71 8.61
CA ILE A 314 -8.29 13.45 9.77
C ILE A 314 -7.78 14.90 9.72
N TYR A 315 -8.22 15.63 8.70
CA TYR A 315 -7.71 16.97 8.39
C TYR A 315 -8.44 18.03 9.22
N ARG A 316 -7.99 18.14 10.47
CA ARG A 316 -8.46 19.12 11.45
C ARG A 316 -7.43 20.22 11.70
N ASP A 317 -7.90 21.37 12.17
CA ASP A 317 -7.10 22.56 12.43
C ASP A 317 -6.69 22.69 13.92
N THR A 318 -7.29 21.91 14.81
CA THR A 318 -7.00 21.91 16.25
C THR A 318 -6.78 20.50 16.80
N ALA A 319 -5.88 20.35 17.78
CA ALA A 319 -5.56 19.06 18.38
C ALA A 319 -6.78 18.39 19.04
N SER A 320 -7.68 19.17 19.68
CA SER A 320 -8.89 18.64 20.31
C SER A 320 -9.89 18.05 19.31
N SER A 321 -10.07 18.68 18.14
CA SER A 321 -10.96 18.12 17.12
C SER A 321 -10.35 16.92 16.39
N PHE A 322 -9.02 16.89 16.25
CA PHE A 322 -8.29 15.72 15.80
C PHE A 322 -8.43 14.54 16.78
N ASP A 323 -8.22 14.77 18.07
CA ASP A 323 -8.38 13.77 19.14
C ASP A 323 -9.80 13.18 19.17
N TYR A 324 -10.82 14.03 19.06
CA TYR A 324 -12.20 13.59 18.99
C TYR A 324 -12.43 12.63 17.82
N ASP A 325 -12.05 13.02 16.60
CA ASP A 325 -12.25 12.19 15.42
C ASP A 325 -11.40 10.92 15.44
N LEU A 326 -10.14 11.00 15.88
CA LEU A 326 -9.27 9.83 16.03
C LEU A 326 -9.86 8.82 17.00
N SER A 327 -10.38 9.29 18.14
CA SER A 327 -11.01 8.42 19.14
C SER A 327 -12.23 7.70 18.57
N GLN A 328 -13.07 8.40 17.80
CA GLN A 328 -14.24 7.80 17.14
C GLN A 328 -13.84 6.80 16.05
N ILE A 329 -12.80 7.09 15.28
CA ILE A 329 -12.28 6.17 14.26
C ILE A 329 -11.73 4.91 14.92
N ILE A 330 -10.92 5.04 15.97
CA ILE A 330 -10.37 3.90 16.73
C ILE A 330 -11.50 3.03 17.28
N GLU A 331 -12.55 3.64 17.85
CA GLU A 331 -13.71 2.93 18.37
C GLU A 331 -14.45 2.15 17.27
N GLU A 332 -14.56 2.72 16.07
CA GLU A 332 -15.30 2.11 14.95
C GLU A 332 -14.50 1.02 14.23
N VAL A 333 -13.20 1.24 13.95
CA VAL A 333 -12.42 0.37 13.04
C VAL A 333 -11.25 -0.36 13.70
N GLY A 334 -10.94 -0.06 14.97
CA GLY A 334 -9.77 -0.61 15.65
C GLY A 334 -8.46 0.08 15.23
N LYS A 335 -7.33 -0.40 15.77
CA LYS A 335 -6.01 0.25 15.60
C LYS A 335 -5.06 -0.47 14.64
N ASP A 336 -5.25 -1.78 14.46
CA ASP A 336 -4.23 -2.68 13.92
C ASP A 336 -3.73 -2.30 12.53
N LYS A 337 -4.57 -1.62 11.74
CA LYS A 337 -4.30 -1.20 10.37
C LYS A 337 -4.33 0.32 10.16
N LEU A 338 -4.38 1.11 11.24
CA LEU A 338 -4.54 2.56 11.15
C LEU A 338 -3.20 3.30 11.08
N VAL A 339 -3.11 4.24 10.13
CA VAL A 339 -2.07 5.27 10.06
C VAL A 339 -2.76 6.64 9.87
N PRO A 340 -3.21 7.32 10.93
CA PRO A 340 -3.93 8.58 10.80
C PRO A 340 -3.21 9.64 9.94
N GLY A 341 -3.94 10.20 8.97
CA GLY A 341 -3.51 11.30 8.14
C GLY A 341 -3.75 12.65 8.84
N ILE A 342 -2.70 13.43 9.04
CA ILE A 342 -2.72 14.71 9.75
C ILE A 342 -2.50 15.86 8.77
N ARG A 343 -3.32 16.90 8.86
CA ARG A 343 -3.18 18.12 8.06
C ARG A 343 -2.07 19.00 8.62
N CYS A 344 -1.07 19.30 7.79
CA CYS A 344 -0.12 20.39 8.05
C CYS A 344 -0.42 21.60 7.14
N ILE A 345 -0.60 21.35 5.84
CA ILE A 345 -0.90 22.37 4.82
C ILE A 345 -2.28 22.10 4.24
N GLY A 346 -3.09 23.13 4.01
CA GLY A 346 -4.41 22.98 3.37
C GLY A 346 -5.14 24.30 3.20
N SER A 347 -6.43 24.24 2.86
CA SER A 347 -7.28 25.44 2.80
C SER A 347 -7.30 26.15 4.15
N GLY A 348 -7.23 27.48 4.14
CA GLY A 348 -7.12 28.30 5.36
C GLY A 348 -5.68 28.42 5.87
N ALA A 349 -5.51 28.70 7.16
CA ALA A 349 -4.19 28.82 7.77
C ALA A 349 -3.54 27.44 7.94
N ASN A 350 -2.23 27.34 7.69
CA ASN A 350 -1.46 26.12 7.98
C ASN A 350 -1.56 25.77 9.47
N THR A 351 -1.52 24.48 9.79
CA THR A 351 -1.52 23.99 11.17
C THR A 351 -0.21 24.41 11.84
N PRO A 352 -0.22 25.19 12.94
CA PRO A 352 0.98 25.53 13.69
C PRO A 352 1.76 24.28 14.13
N TYR A 353 3.09 24.36 14.21
CA TYR A 353 3.91 23.18 14.47
C TYR A 353 3.67 22.56 15.85
N ASP A 354 3.42 23.37 16.88
CA ASP A 354 3.05 22.89 18.22
C ASP A 354 1.75 22.08 18.17
N VAL A 355 0.73 22.60 17.48
CA VAL A 355 -0.54 21.88 17.26
C VAL A 355 -0.34 20.59 16.45
N LEU A 356 0.50 20.63 15.40
CA LEU A 356 0.87 19.46 14.62
C LEU A 356 1.58 18.42 15.50
N SER A 357 2.51 18.86 16.35
CA SER A 357 3.26 18.02 17.31
C SER A 357 2.32 17.37 18.32
N ASP A 358 1.31 18.08 18.81
CA ASP A 358 0.30 17.51 19.70
C ASP A 358 -0.50 16.40 19.00
N MET A 359 -0.89 16.59 17.74
CA MET A 359 -1.60 15.57 16.95
C MET A 359 -0.72 14.34 16.69
N MET A 360 0.57 14.53 16.41
CA MET A 360 1.52 13.43 16.19
C MET A 360 1.74 12.64 17.49
N THR A 361 1.99 13.34 18.60
CA THR A 361 2.11 12.74 19.94
C THR A 361 0.85 11.98 20.33
N ARG A 362 -0.32 12.49 19.94
CA ARG A 362 -1.61 11.84 20.18
C ARG A 362 -1.74 10.51 19.45
N CYS A 363 -1.22 10.36 18.23
CA CYS A 363 -1.14 9.07 17.54
C CYS A 363 -0.19 8.12 18.27
N GLU A 364 1.00 8.60 18.63
CA GLU A 364 2.03 7.81 19.30
C GLU A 364 1.56 7.28 20.65
N ALA A 365 0.80 8.07 21.40
CA ALA A 365 0.18 7.66 22.66
C ALA A 365 -0.79 6.48 22.52
N GLU A 366 -1.32 6.21 21.31
CA GLU A 366 -2.16 5.04 21.02
C GLU A 366 -1.38 3.86 20.44
N GLY A 367 -0.06 4.00 20.26
CA GLY A 367 0.76 3.05 19.52
C GLY A 367 0.51 3.09 18.00
N LEU A 368 0.05 4.23 17.45
CA LEU A 368 -0.21 4.41 16.03
C LEU A 368 0.91 5.20 15.35
N GLY A 369 1.21 4.84 14.10
CA GLY A 369 1.97 5.70 13.20
C GLY A 369 1.12 6.87 12.72
N HIS A 370 1.65 7.70 11.83
CA HIS A 370 0.89 8.80 11.24
C HIS A 370 1.45 9.20 9.87
N SER A 371 0.62 9.87 9.06
CA SER A 371 1.02 10.44 7.78
C SER A 371 0.73 11.93 7.71
N ILE A 372 1.72 12.76 7.42
CA ILE A 372 1.53 14.21 7.35
C ILE A 372 1.24 14.64 5.92
N TRP A 373 0.13 15.36 5.71
CA TRP A 373 -0.20 16.01 4.46
C TRP A 373 0.43 17.42 4.41
N TYR A 374 1.46 17.65 3.60
CA TYR A 374 2.24 16.74 2.74
C TYR A 374 3.73 17.13 2.82
N SER A 375 4.61 16.58 1.97
CA SER A 375 6.08 16.71 2.09
C SER A 375 6.61 18.13 2.33
N LYS A 376 5.98 19.16 1.75
CA LYS A 376 6.30 20.58 2.00
C LYS A 376 6.22 21.02 3.44
N CYS A 377 5.43 20.33 4.26
CA CYS A 377 5.39 20.57 5.70
C CYS A 377 6.80 20.56 6.29
N PHE A 378 7.61 19.57 5.91
CA PHE A 378 8.96 19.38 6.45
C PHE A 378 10.05 20.01 5.59
N THR A 379 9.86 20.04 4.27
CA THR A 379 10.90 20.52 3.35
C THR A 379 10.87 22.03 3.14
N GLN A 380 9.75 22.71 3.45
CA GLN A 380 9.59 24.15 3.21
C GLN A 380 8.99 24.92 4.40
N LEU A 381 7.91 24.41 5.01
CA LEU A 381 7.20 25.17 6.06
C LEU A 381 7.91 25.11 7.41
N TYR A 382 8.37 23.93 7.81
CA TYR A 382 9.08 23.69 9.08
C TYR A 382 10.48 23.06 8.84
N PRO A 383 11.36 23.71 8.06
CA PRO A 383 12.64 23.15 7.65
C PRO A 383 13.63 22.98 8.81
N ASP A 384 13.40 23.67 9.93
CA ASP A 384 14.27 23.59 11.12
C ASP A 384 13.78 22.58 12.18
N HIS A 385 12.56 22.04 12.01
CA HIS A 385 11.99 21.10 12.98
C HIS A 385 12.24 19.65 12.54
N VAL A 386 12.54 18.76 13.49
CA VAL A 386 12.79 17.33 13.24
C VAL A 386 11.72 16.57 14.02
N HIS A 387 11.14 15.50 13.45
CA HIS A 387 10.34 14.57 14.26
C HIS A 387 11.21 14.06 15.40
N GLY A 388 10.75 14.27 16.64
CA GLY A 388 11.45 13.78 17.83
C GLY A 388 11.68 12.27 17.75
N ASN A 389 12.83 11.83 18.25
CA ASN A 389 13.16 10.41 18.42
C ASN A 389 12.23 9.72 19.42
#